data_AF-A0A2S9G028-F1
#
_entry.id   AF-A0A2S9G028-F1
#
_cell.length_a   1.000
_cell.length_b   1.000
_cell.length_c   1.000
_cell.angle_alpha   90.00
_cell.angle_beta   90.00
_cell.angle_gamma   90.00
#
_symmetry.space_group_name_H-M   'P 1'
#
loop_
_entity.id
_entity.type
_entity.pdbx_description
1 polymer ?
#
loop_
_entity_poly.entity_id
_entity_poly.type
_entity_poly.pdbx_seq_one_letter_code
_entity_poly.pdbx_strand_id
1 'polypeptide(L)'
;DSVRELFDLAPPTATRRNSRGAEEVVDTATLAVGDVLVVRPGERIGGDGVVLEGASEVNQATITGEPLPVDKSVGTEVFAGTVNG
;
A
#
# COMPACT_ATOMS: atom_id res chain seq x y z
N ASP A 1 13.00 -20.04 13.03
CA ASP A 1 11.92 -19.66 12.10
C ASP A 1 11.45 -18.24 12.33
N SER A 2 12.24 -17.22 11.96
CA SER A 2 11.92 -15.81 12.28
C SER A 2 12.09 -14.85 11.10
N VAL A 3 12.45 -15.36 9.93
CA VAL A 3 12.63 -14.57 8.70
C VAL A 3 11.43 -14.71 7.75
N ARG A 4 10.67 -15.81 7.86
CA ARG A 4 9.51 -16.06 6.99
C ARG A 4 8.32 -15.14 7.27
N GLU A 5 8.11 -14.72 8.53
CA GLU A 5 7.02 -13.79 8.89
C GLU A 5 7.21 -12.38 8.28
N LEU A 6 8.44 -12.01 7.92
CA LEU A 6 8.69 -10.74 7.21
C LEU A 6 8.30 -10.82 5.72
N PHE A 7 8.29 -12.02 5.13
CA PHE A 7 7.93 -12.23 3.72
C PHE A 7 6.42 -12.24 3.46
N ASP A 8 5.59 -12.33 4.50
CA ASP A 8 4.12 -12.31 4.41
C ASP A 8 3.50 -10.93 4.70
N LEU A 9 4.30 -9.86 4.64
CA LEU A 9 3.80 -8.51 4.94
C LEU A 9 2.90 -7.96 3.81
N ALA A 10 3.18 -8.30 2.56
CA ALA A 10 2.36 -7.88 1.42
C ALA A 10 1.11 -8.77 1.27
N PRO A 11 -0.05 -8.20 0.92
CA PRO A 11 -1.25 -9.00 0.70
C PRO A 11 -1.07 -9.95 -0.49
N PRO A 12 -1.75 -11.11 -0.50
CA PRO A 12 -1.67 -12.07 -1.62
C PRO A 12 -2.25 -11.52 -2.91
N THR A 13 -3.10 -10.50 -2.83
CA THR A 13 -3.69 -9.81 -3.97
C THR A 13 -3.61 -8.30 -3.81
N ALA A 14 -3.64 -7.60 -4.94
CA ALA A 14 -3.73 -6.15 -5.01
C ALA A 14 -4.80 -5.74 -6.02
N THR A 15 -5.37 -4.55 -5.83
CA THR A 15 -6.26 -3.95 -6.83
C THR A 15 -5.41 -3.12 -7.80
N ARG A 16 -5.29 -3.58 -9.03
CA ARG A 16 -4.62 -2.84 -10.11
C ARG A 16 -5.64 -2.03 -10.91
N ARG A 17 -5.29 -0.80 -11.26
CA ARG A 17 -6.02 0.01 -12.23
C ARG A 17 -5.33 -0.11 -13.60
N ASN A 18 -6.06 -0.63 -14.58
CA ASN A 18 -5.52 -0.76 -15.94
C ASN A 18 -5.59 0.57 -16.72
N SER A 19 -5.01 0.58 -17.93
CA SER A 19 -4.95 1.76 -18.80
C SER A 19 -6.31 2.30 -19.26
N ARG A 20 -7.40 1.54 -19.09
CA ARG A 20 -8.78 1.99 -19.36
C ARG A 20 -9.47 2.56 -18.11
N GLY A 21 -8.75 2.62 -16.98
CA GLY A 21 -9.25 3.12 -15.71
C GLY A 21 -10.06 2.10 -14.89
N ALA A 22 -10.20 0.85 -15.37
CA ALA A 22 -10.92 -0.19 -14.66
C ALA A 22 -10.04 -0.86 -13.61
N GLU A 23 -10.64 -1.20 -12.47
CA GLU A 23 -10.02 -1.90 -11.35
C GLU A 23 -10.15 -3.42 -11.53
N GLU A 24 -9.07 -4.15 -11.27
CA GLU A 24 -9.03 -5.60 -11.28
C GLU A 24 -8.20 -6.12 -10.09
N VAL A 25 -8.65 -7.21 -9.49
CA VAL A 25 -7.89 -7.91 -8.45
C VAL A 25 -6.91 -8.86 -9.12
N VAL A 26 -5.63 -8.68 -8.83
CA VAL A 26 -4.54 -9.50 -9.37
C VAL A 26 -3.70 -10.08 -8.24
N ASP A 27 -3.01 -11.18 -8.51
CA ASP A 27 -2.00 -11.71 -7.59
C ASP A 27 -0.84 -10.72 -7.50
N THR A 28 -0.44 -10.37 -6.28
CA THR A 28 0.67 -9.45 -6.03
C THR A 28 1.97 -9.91 -6.69
N ALA A 29 2.17 -11.23 -6.82
CA ALA A 29 3.32 -11.81 -7.51
C ALA A 29 3.35 -11.53 -9.04
N THR A 30 2.25 -11.06 -9.62
CA THR A 30 2.14 -10.75 -11.05
C THR A 30 2.28 -9.26 -11.37
N LEU A 31 2.46 -8.42 -10.35
CA LEU A 31 2.64 -6.99 -10.51
C LEU A 31 3.95 -6.68 -11.26
N ALA A 32 3.88 -5.71 -12.15
CA ALA A 32 5.03 -5.22 -12.90
C ALA A 32 5.33 -3.76 -12.56
N VAL A 33 6.59 -3.36 -12.76
CA VAL A 33 6.98 -1.94 -12.67
C VAL A 33 6.14 -1.13 -13.66
N GLY A 34 5.49 -0.08 -13.16
CA GLY A 34 4.57 0.76 -13.93
C GLY A 34 3.09 0.40 -13.74
N ASP A 35 2.76 -0.69 -13.06
CA ASP A 35 1.38 -0.96 -12.64
C ASP A 35 0.90 0.11 -11.65
N VAL A 36 -0.34 0.56 -11.83
CA VAL A 36 -0.99 1.50 -10.92
C VAL A 36 -1.87 0.72 -9.97
N LEU A 37 -1.61 0.82 -8.67
CA LEU A 37 -2.40 0.17 -7.63
C LEU A 37 -3.40 1.15 -7.04
N VAL A 38 -4.61 0.65 -6.75
CA VAL A 38 -5.60 1.34 -5.93
C VAL A 38 -5.52 0.73 -4.54
N VAL A 39 -5.17 1.56 -3.55
CA VAL A 39 -5.08 1.15 -2.15
C VAL A 39 -6.10 1.98 -1.36
N ARG A 40 -7.10 1.32 -0.79
CA ARG A 40 -8.17 1.95 0.00
C ARG A 40 -7.72 2.11 1.46
N PRO A 41 -8.36 2.98 2.26
CA PRO A 41 -8.07 3.08 3.69
C PRO A 41 -8.25 1.74 4.40
N GLY A 42 -7.30 1.38 5.24
CA GLY A 42 -7.20 0.09 5.93
C GLY A 42 -6.53 -1.04 5.12
N GLU A 43 -6.27 -0.84 3.83
CA GLU A 43 -5.63 -1.88 2.99
C GLU A 43 -4.11 -1.86 3.11
N ARG A 44 -3.49 -3.02 2.90
CA ARG A 44 -2.03 -3.12 2.78
C ARG A 44 -1.58 -2.84 1.35
N ILE A 45 -0.42 -2.22 1.23
CA ILE A 45 0.21 -1.93 -0.05
C ILE A 45 0.82 -3.21 -0.64
N GLY A 46 0.49 -3.53 -1.90
CA GLY A 46 0.95 -4.73 -2.60
C GLY A 46 2.40 -4.68 -3.10
N GLY A 47 2.97 -3.49 -3.31
CA GLY A 47 4.32 -3.33 -3.84
C GLY A 47 4.96 -2.00 -3.47
N ASP A 48 6.28 -1.93 -3.60
CA ASP A 48 7.01 -0.66 -3.44
C ASP A 48 6.66 0.29 -4.59
N GLY A 49 6.56 1.58 -4.29
CA GLY A 49 6.20 2.56 -5.31
C GLY A 49 6.15 3.99 -4.80
N VAL A 50 5.53 4.84 -5.60
CA VAL A 50 5.35 6.26 -5.33
C VAL A 50 3.87 6.59 -5.44
N VAL A 51 3.37 7.43 -4.52
CA VAL A 51 1.98 7.90 -4.57
C VAL A 51 1.77 8.74 -5.83
N LEU A 52 0.88 8.28 -6.73
CA LEU A 52 0.52 9.00 -7.96
C LEU A 52 -0.63 9.99 -7.73
N GLU A 53 -1.65 9.58 -6.98
CA GLU A 53 -2.87 10.35 -6.72
C GLU A 53 -3.43 9.99 -5.34
N GLY A 54 -4.12 10.94 -4.69
CA GLY A 54 -4.74 10.77 -3.37
C GLY A 54 -3.95 11.41 -2.22
N ALA A 55 -4.59 11.44 -1.05
CA ALA A 55 -4.02 11.81 0.25
C ALA A 55 -4.73 10.94 1.32
N SER A 56 -3.98 10.32 2.24
CA SER A 56 -4.50 9.46 3.31
C SER A 56 -3.73 9.67 4.62
N GLU A 57 -4.41 9.57 5.76
CA GLU A 57 -3.89 9.83 7.12
C GLU A 57 -3.52 8.55 7.88
N VAL A 58 -2.25 8.12 7.86
CA VAL A 58 -1.86 6.85 8.51
C VAL A 58 -2.00 6.92 10.04
N ASN A 59 -2.94 6.17 10.61
CA ASN A 59 -3.29 6.17 12.03
C ASN A 59 -2.43 5.21 12.89
N GLN A 60 -1.69 5.73 13.88
CA GLN A 60 -0.92 4.94 14.87
C GLN A 60 -1.44 5.06 16.32
N ALA A 61 -2.74 5.23 16.54
CA ALA A 61 -3.31 5.63 17.84
C ALA A 61 -3.11 4.69 19.06
N THR A 62 -2.66 3.44 18.91
CA THR A 62 -2.83 2.44 19.99
C THR A 62 -1.76 2.39 21.08
N ILE A 63 -0.64 3.14 21.00
CA ILE A 63 0.48 2.95 21.96
C ILE A 63 0.96 4.22 22.68
N THR A 64 0.88 5.42 22.09
CA THR A 64 1.57 6.62 22.65
C THR A 64 0.66 7.77 23.08
N GLY A 65 -0.64 7.77 22.76
CA GLY A 65 -1.52 8.90 23.05
C GLY A 65 -1.35 10.11 22.12
N GLU A 66 -0.29 10.17 21.30
CA GLU A 66 -0.22 11.04 20.12
C GLU A 66 0.65 10.38 19.04
N PRO A 67 0.09 10.13 17.85
CA PRO A 67 0.85 9.93 16.64
C PRO A 67 0.39 10.96 15.61
N LEU A 68 1.23 11.95 15.32
CA LEU A 68 0.96 12.84 14.19
C LEU A 68 0.94 11.97 12.91
N PRO A 69 -0.19 11.91 12.17
CA PRO A 69 -0.25 11.19 10.91
C PRO A 69 0.83 11.73 9.98
N VAL A 70 1.59 10.83 9.35
CA VAL A 70 2.55 11.24 8.32
C VAL A 70 1.78 11.27 7.00
N ASP A 71 1.49 12.47 6.53
CA ASP A 71 0.87 12.67 5.23
C ASP A 71 1.71 12.02 4.14
N LYS A 72 1.14 11.01 3.48
CA LYS A 72 1.67 10.49 2.21
C LYS A 72 1.01 11.27 1.09
N SER A 73 1.73 12.26 0.57
CA SER A 73 1.33 13.07 -0.57
C SER A 73 1.95 12.56 -1.87
N VAL A 74 1.40 13.02 -2.99
CA VAL A 74 1.91 12.71 -4.34
C VAL A 74 3.43 12.93 -4.40
N GLY A 75 4.14 11.94 -4.95
CA GLY A 75 5.61 11.95 -5.02
C GLY A 75 6.31 11.33 -3.81
N THR A 76 5.58 10.90 -2.79
CA THR A 76 6.17 10.20 -1.64
C THR A 76 6.30 8.70 -1.90
N GLU A 77 7.43 8.12 -1.48
CA GLU A 77 7.66 6.67 -1.53
C GLU A 77 6.81 5.92 -0.50
N VAL A 78 6.33 4.74 -0.91
CA VAL A 78 5.58 3.78 -0.10
C VAL A 78 6.17 2.39 -0.28
N PHE A 79 6.05 1.57 0.77
CA PHE A 79 6.66 0.25 0.81
C PHE A 79 5.62 -0.86 0.93
N ALA A 80 5.88 -1.98 0.28
CA ALA A 80 5.05 -3.17 0.33
C ALA A 80 4.79 -3.61 1.77
N GLY A 81 3.55 -4.00 2.04
CA GLY A 81 3.11 -4.50 3.34
C GLY A 81 2.85 -3.45 4.42
N THR A 82 3.13 -2.17 4.15
CA THR A 82 2.62 -1.08 5.00
C THR A 82 1.11 -0.92 4.83
N VAL A 83 0.41 -0.45 5.87
CA VAL A 83 -1.04 -0.23 5.85
C VAL A 83 -1.32 1.22 5.49
N ASN A 84 -2.18 1.41 4.50
CA ASN A 84 -2.78 2.70 4.20
C ASN A 84 -3.79 3.02 5.31
N GLY A 85 -3.53 4.04 6.11
CA GLY A 85 -4.48 4.59 7.08
C GLY A 85 -4.94 5.94 6.60
#